data_AF-A0A7N2LIJ3-F1
#
_entry.id   AF-A0A7N2LIJ3-F1
#
_cell.length_a   1.000
_cell.length_b   1.000
_cell.length_c   1.000
_cell.angle_alpha   90.00
_cell.angle_beta   90.00
_cell.angle_gamma   90.00
#
_symmetry.space_group_name_H-M   'P 1'
#
loop_
_entity.id
_entity.type
_entity.pdbx_description
1 polymer ?
#
loop_
_entity_poly.entity_id
_entity_poly.type
_entity_poly.pdbx_seq_one_letter_code
_entity_poly.pdbx_strand_id
1 'polypeptide(L)'
;MLPIMIALTIGIGLLVLPELVFAKEYVVGDENGWNYEVDYYAWADGKTFYVGDLLVFNYAKEEHNVIVVNATGYDTCLASPNLGAFDSGNDKISLTPPGKKYYICQWHCDYSDQKLMITVLRKKMLGTPISSPH
;
A
#
# COMPACT_ATOMS: atom_id res chain seq x y z
N MET A 1 61.44 -26.36 -16.65
CA MET A 1 60.27 -26.52 -15.76
C MET A 1 60.18 -25.27 -14.91
N LEU A 2 59.37 -24.31 -15.32
CA LEU A 2 59.14 -23.04 -14.62
C LEU A 2 57.66 -23.07 -14.17
N PRO A 3 57.33 -22.95 -12.88
CA PRO A 3 55.95 -23.03 -12.45
C PRO A 3 55.23 -21.76 -12.91
N ILE A 4 54.27 -21.94 -13.81
CA ILE A 4 53.32 -20.89 -14.19
C ILE A 4 52.52 -20.57 -12.93
N MET A 5 52.83 -19.45 -12.28
CA MET A 5 51.96 -18.88 -11.26
C MET A 5 50.68 -18.43 -11.95
N ILE A 6 49.68 -19.30 -11.95
CA ILE A 6 48.31 -18.99 -12.35
C ILE A 6 47.80 -17.98 -11.32
N ALA A 7 47.84 -16.69 -11.67
CA ALA A 7 47.18 -15.65 -10.92
C ALA A 7 45.66 -15.91 -10.99
N LEU A 8 45.13 -16.54 -9.94
CA LEU A 8 43.69 -16.64 -9.71
C LEU A 8 43.17 -15.24 -9.39
N THR A 9 42.86 -14.47 -10.43
CA THR A 9 41.93 -13.34 -10.28
C THR A 9 40.56 -13.94 -9.96
N ILE A 10 40.24 -14.05 -8.68
CA ILE A 10 38.87 -14.32 -8.25
C ILE A 10 38.07 -13.08 -8.67
N GLY A 11 37.46 -13.14 -9.85
CA GLY A 11 36.47 -12.17 -10.26
C GLY A 11 35.32 -12.26 -9.27
N ILE A 12 35.24 -11.32 -8.34
CA ILE A 12 34.02 -11.11 -7.54
C ILE A 12 33.01 -10.54 -8.52
N GLY A 13 32.31 -11.43 -9.23
CA GLY A 13 31.10 -11.05 -9.94
C GLY A 13 30.13 -10.49 -8.92
N LEU A 14 29.80 -9.21 -9.03
CA LEU A 14 28.78 -8.59 -8.19
C LEU A 14 27.47 -9.33 -8.47
N LEU A 15 27.12 -10.27 -7.59
CA LEU A 15 25.87 -11.00 -7.68
C LEU A 15 24.74 -10.02 -7.38
N VAL A 16 24.16 -9.44 -8.44
CA VAL A 16 22.96 -8.62 -8.32
C VAL A 16 21.81 -9.58 -8.02
N LEU A 17 21.51 -9.77 -6.75
CA LEU A 17 20.31 -10.50 -6.33
C LEU A 17 19.10 -9.67 -6.75
N PRO A 18 18.13 -10.24 -7.49
CA PRO A 18 16.88 -9.55 -7.74
C PRO A 18 16.20 -9.31 -6.39
N GLU A 19 15.85 -8.05 -6.09
CA GLU A 19 15.03 -7.74 -4.93
C GLU A 19 13.70 -8.50 -5.07
N LEU A 20 13.45 -9.45 -4.17
CA LEU A 20 12.16 -10.09 -4.05
C LEU A 20 11.15 -9.04 -3.59
N VAL A 21 10.36 -8.54 -4.54
CA VAL A 21 9.31 -7.56 -4.26
C VAL A 21 8.11 -8.28 -3.63
N PHE A 22 8.06 -8.32 -2.31
CA PHE A 22 6.86 -8.76 -1.60
C PHE A 22 5.81 -7.64 -1.53
N ALA A 23 4.54 -8.03 -1.45
CA ALA A 23 3.46 -7.13 -1.10
C ALA A 23 3.60 -6.74 0.37
N LYS A 24 3.64 -5.44 0.67
CA LYS A 24 3.66 -4.97 2.06
C LYS A 24 2.23 -4.90 2.58
N GLU A 25 2.00 -5.40 3.80
CA GLU A 25 0.75 -5.18 4.52
C GLU A 25 0.88 -3.94 5.42
N TYR A 26 -0.14 -3.09 5.41
CA TYR A 26 -0.28 -1.91 6.25
C TYR A 26 -1.53 -2.07 7.11
N VAL A 27 -1.35 -2.27 8.41
CA VAL A 27 -2.47 -2.26 9.36
C VAL A 27 -2.90 -0.81 9.57
N VAL A 28 -4.10 -0.46 9.12
CA VAL A 28 -4.61 0.90 9.20
C VAL A 28 -4.86 1.27 10.65
N GLY A 29 -4.22 2.35 11.11
CA GLY A 29 -4.25 2.78 12.52
C GLY A 29 -3.35 1.97 13.45
N ASP A 30 -2.49 1.10 12.90
CA ASP A 30 -1.55 0.26 13.65
C ASP A 30 -2.26 -0.55 14.76
N GLU A 31 -1.84 -0.44 16.03
CA GLU A 31 -2.44 -1.17 17.16
C GLU A 31 -3.88 -0.72 17.50
N ASN A 32 -4.23 0.52 17.13
CA ASN A 32 -5.55 1.08 17.41
C ASN A 32 -6.60 0.60 16.39
N GLY A 33 -6.17 0.18 15.20
CA GLY A 33 -7.07 -0.23 14.13
C GLY A 33 -7.89 0.92 13.54
N TRP A 34 -9.01 0.57 12.91
CA TRP A 34 -9.91 1.49 12.23
C TRP A 34 -11.03 1.96 13.16
N ASN A 35 -10.80 3.08 13.85
CA ASN A 35 -11.77 3.76 14.73
C ASN A 35 -11.67 5.31 14.60
N TYR A 36 -12.51 6.05 15.32
CA TYR A 36 -12.60 7.51 15.27
C TYR A 36 -11.59 8.28 16.16
N GLU A 37 -10.76 7.60 16.93
CA GLU A 37 -9.77 8.19 17.83
C GLU A 37 -8.37 8.30 17.19
N VAL A 38 -8.21 7.85 15.94
CA VAL A 38 -6.94 7.82 15.21
C VAL A 38 -6.85 8.96 14.21
N ASP A 39 -5.75 9.71 14.27
CA ASP A 39 -5.39 10.67 13.21
C ASP A 39 -4.79 9.90 12.02
N TYR A 40 -5.62 9.65 10.99
CA TYR A 40 -5.18 8.94 9.79
C TYR A 40 -4.26 9.75 8.88
N TYR A 41 -4.22 11.08 9.01
CA TYR A 41 -3.24 11.91 8.30
C TYR A 41 -1.85 11.67 8.89
N ALA A 42 -1.74 11.72 10.23
CA ALA A 42 -0.51 11.39 10.93
C ALA A 42 -0.11 9.92 10.72
N TRP A 43 -1.08 8.99 10.72
CA TRP A 43 -0.80 7.59 10.42
C TRP A 43 -0.26 7.41 9.00
N ALA A 44 -0.83 8.10 8.00
CA ALA A 44 -0.35 7.97 6.62
C ALA A 44 0.99 8.67 6.37
N ASP A 45 1.38 9.63 7.21
CA ASP A 45 2.60 10.41 7.02
C ASP A 45 3.86 9.54 7.03
N GLY A 46 4.80 9.86 6.14
CA GLY A 46 6.03 9.10 5.91
C GLY A 46 5.85 7.69 5.32
N LYS A 47 4.62 7.19 5.13
CA LYS A 47 4.36 5.89 4.51
C LYS A 47 4.28 6.01 2.99
N THR A 48 4.95 5.09 2.28
CA THR A 48 4.89 5.01 0.81
C THR A 48 4.15 3.74 0.40
N PHE A 49 3.03 3.92 -0.30
CA PHE A 49 2.19 2.82 -0.75
C PHE A 49 2.47 2.50 -2.21
N TYR A 50 2.60 1.22 -2.54
CA TYR A 50 2.81 0.76 -3.90
C TYR A 50 1.69 -0.14 -4.40
N VAL A 51 1.56 -0.25 -5.72
CA VAL A 51 0.70 -1.26 -6.32
C VAL A 51 1.11 -2.65 -5.84
N GLY A 52 0.11 -3.43 -5.45
CA GLY A 52 0.26 -4.79 -4.92
C GLY A 52 0.39 -4.86 -3.40
N ASP A 53 0.62 -3.74 -2.71
CA ASP A 53 0.54 -3.70 -1.25
C ASP A 53 -0.92 -3.87 -0.77
N LEU A 54 -1.10 -4.12 0.52
CA LEU A 54 -2.40 -4.36 1.15
C LEU A 54 -2.64 -3.36 2.28
N LEU A 55 -3.86 -2.84 2.37
CA LEU A 55 -4.38 -2.24 3.61
C LEU A 55 -5.16 -3.29 4.38
N VAL A 56 -4.96 -3.35 5.70
CA VAL A 56 -5.68 -4.22 6.62
C VAL A 56 -6.47 -3.35 7.59
N PHE A 57 -7.80 -3.40 7.50
CA PHE A 57 -8.71 -2.66 8.36
C PHE A 57 -9.25 -3.59 9.44
N ASN A 58 -8.89 -3.33 10.69
CA ASN A 58 -9.36 -4.06 11.87
C ASN A 58 -10.32 -3.17 12.66
N TYR A 59 -11.55 -3.62 12.91
CA TYR A 59 -12.54 -2.83 13.62
C TYR A 59 -13.69 -3.67 14.17
N ALA A 60 -14.43 -3.13 15.14
CA ALA A 60 -15.70 -3.70 15.58
C ALA A 60 -16.74 -3.53 14.46
N LYS A 61 -17.09 -4.62 13.76
CA LYS A 61 -17.95 -4.59 12.58
C LYS A 61 -19.39 -4.08 12.80
N GLU A 62 -19.83 -4.05 14.05
CA GLU A 62 -21.13 -3.49 14.43
C GLU A 62 -21.07 -1.96 14.56
N GLU A 63 -19.87 -1.38 14.66
CA GLU A 63 -19.63 0.05 14.87
C GLU A 63 -19.04 0.72 13.64
N HIS A 64 -18.18 0.04 12.89
CA HIS A 64 -17.49 0.62 11.75
C HIS A 64 -17.65 -0.22 10.49
N ASN A 65 -17.34 0.41 9.36
CA ASN A 65 -17.21 -0.21 8.06
C ASN A 65 -16.17 0.56 7.25
N VAL A 66 -15.87 0.06 6.05
CA VAL A 66 -14.99 0.73 5.10
C VAL A 66 -15.73 0.93 3.78
N ILE A 67 -16.02 2.19 3.44
CA ILE A 67 -16.55 2.56 2.14
C ILE A 67 -15.45 3.20 1.29
N VAL A 68 -15.25 2.67 0.10
CA VAL A 68 -14.37 3.24 -0.92
C VAL A 68 -15.15 4.32 -1.66
N VAL A 69 -14.60 5.53 -1.68
CA VAL A 69 -15.24 6.70 -2.30
C VAL A 69 -14.27 7.40 -3.25
N ASN A 70 -14.76 8.43 -3.95
CA ASN A 70 -13.90 9.36 -4.68
C ASN A 70 -13.49 10.55 -3.79
N ALA A 71 -12.75 11.51 -4.36
CA ALA A 71 -12.32 12.71 -3.64
C ALA A 71 -13.51 13.49 -3.04
N THR A 72 -14.59 13.67 -3.81
CA THR A 72 -15.78 14.38 -3.32
C THR A 72 -16.43 13.66 -2.14
N GLY A 73 -16.62 12.35 -2.22
CA GLY A 73 -17.19 11.55 -1.12
C GLY A 73 -16.30 11.57 0.12
N TYR A 74 -14.98 11.62 -0.05
CA TYR A 74 -14.03 11.78 1.05
C TYR A 74 -14.12 13.17 1.71
N ASP A 75 -14.11 14.23 0.89
CA ASP A 75 -14.15 15.61 1.38
C ASP A 75 -15.49 15.96 2.05
N THR A 76 -16.58 15.34 1.59
CA THR A 76 -17.95 15.58 2.09
C THR A 76 -18.46 14.49 3.03
N CYS A 77 -17.64 13.48 3.33
CA CYS A 77 -18.04 12.31 4.11
C CYS A 77 -19.31 11.59 3.62
N LEU A 78 -19.61 11.69 2.33
CA LEU A 78 -20.71 11.00 1.70
C LEU A 78 -20.24 9.63 1.21
N ALA A 79 -20.95 8.57 1.60
CA ALA A 79 -20.76 7.22 1.07
C ALA A 79 -21.17 7.06 -0.41
N SER A 80 -21.43 8.16 -1.12
CA SER A 80 -21.78 8.20 -2.54
C SER A 80 -20.72 9.00 -3.32
N PRO A 81 -20.23 8.50 -4.46
CA PRO A 81 -20.51 7.17 -5.00
C PRO A 81 -19.88 6.08 -4.13
N ASN A 82 -20.62 4.99 -3.90
CA ASN A 82 -20.06 3.80 -3.26
C ASN A 82 -19.29 3.00 -4.32
N LEU A 83 -17.96 3.02 -4.23
CA LEU A 83 -17.06 2.31 -5.14
C LEU A 83 -16.62 0.94 -4.58
N GLY A 84 -17.13 0.57 -3.41
CA GLY A 84 -16.81 -0.65 -2.68
C GLY A 84 -17.19 -0.49 -1.21
N ALA A 85 -17.70 -1.56 -0.61
CA ALA A 85 -18.06 -1.60 0.80
C ALA A 85 -17.51 -2.86 1.43
N PHE A 86 -16.99 -2.73 2.65
CA PHE A 86 -16.48 -3.84 3.45
C PHE A 86 -16.96 -3.70 4.89
N ASP A 87 -17.37 -4.82 5.48
CA ASP A 87 -18.09 -4.90 6.76
C ASP A 87 -17.70 -6.14 7.59
N SER A 88 -16.56 -6.78 7.30
CA SER A 88 -16.17 -8.01 8.01
C SER A 88 -15.55 -7.77 9.39
N GLY A 89 -14.99 -6.58 9.62
CA GLY A 89 -14.18 -6.24 10.80
C GLY A 89 -12.70 -6.62 10.68
N ASN A 90 -12.30 -7.31 9.61
CA ASN A 90 -10.91 -7.65 9.27
C ASN A 90 -10.70 -7.64 7.75
N ASP A 91 -10.90 -6.48 7.12
CA ASP A 91 -10.87 -6.39 5.66
C ASP A 91 -9.46 -6.18 5.14
N LYS A 92 -9.11 -6.96 4.11
CA LYS A 92 -7.86 -6.79 3.35
C LYS A 92 -8.15 -6.21 1.98
N ILE A 93 -7.63 -5.01 1.71
CA ILE A 93 -7.84 -4.31 0.45
C ILE A 93 -6.51 -4.20 -0.29
N SER A 94 -6.44 -4.79 -1.50
CA SER A 94 -5.27 -4.68 -2.37
C SER A 94 -5.20 -3.30 -3.05
N LEU A 95 -4.02 -2.71 -3.04
CA LEU A 95 -3.76 -1.39 -3.61
C LEU A 95 -3.51 -1.51 -5.11
N THR A 96 -4.54 -1.20 -5.88
CA THR A 96 -4.50 -1.11 -7.35
C THR A 96 -5.69 -0.30 -7.87
N PRO A 97 -5.61 0.39 -9.02
CA PRO A 97 -4.40 0.83 -9.73
C PRO A 97 -3.66 1.96 -8.97
N PRO A 98 -2.54 2.50 -9.49
CA PRO A 98 -1.90 3.69 -8.93
C PRO A 98 -2.85 4.89 -8.85
N GLY A 99 -2.49 5.86 -8.01
CA GLY A 99 -3.24 7.09 -7.78
C GLY A 99 -3.79 7.18 -6.36
N LYS A 100 -4.60 8.22 -6.13
CA LYS A 100 -5.21 8.44 -4.82
C LYS A 100 -6.29 7.40 -4.54
N LYS A 101 -6.35 6.94 -3.29
CA LYS A 101 -7.38 6.04 -2.77
C LYS A 101 -8.01 6.71 -1.55
N TYR A 102 -9.33 6.58 -1.44
CA TYR A 102 -10.10 7.22 -0.39
C TYR A 102 -11.01 6.21 0.27
N TYR A 103 -10.96 6.18 1.60
CA TYR A 103 -11.71 5.26 2.44
C TYR A 103 -12.36 6.06 3.55
N ILE A 104 -13.63 5.78 3.85
CA ILE A 104 -14.36 6.43 4.94
C ILE A 104 -15.10 5.38 5.76
N CYS A 105 -15.36 5.66 7.03
CA CYS A 105 -16.44 5.00 7.75
C CYS A 105 -17.71 5.82 7.52
N GLN A 106 -18.76 5.19 7.00
CA GLN A 106 -19.97 5.92 6.60
C GLN A 106 -20.71 6.57 7.78
N TRP A 107 -20.51 6.06 9.00
CA TRP A 107 -21.22 6.53 10.19
C TRP A 107 -20.41 7.50 11.04
N HIS A 108 -19.11 7.64 10.80
CA HIS A 108 -18.19 8.36 11.70
C HIS A 108 -17.36 9.43 10.98
N CYS A 109 -17.27 9.40 9.64
CA CYS A 109 -16.48 10.37 8.89
C CYS A 109 -16.82 11.83 9.20
N ASP A 110 -18.12 12.19 9.18
CA ASP A 110 -18.57 13.59 9.16
C ASP A 110 -18.24 14.37 10.45
N TYR A 111 -18.20 13.70 11.61
CA TYR A 111 -17.97 14.36 12.90
C TYR A 111 -16.66 13.97 13.60
N SER A 112 -15.94 12.96 13.09
CA SER A 112 -14.72 12.47 13.73
C SER A 112 -13.55 12.23 12.79
N ASP A 113 -13.70 12.53 11.50
CA ASP A 113 -12.65 12.32 10.51
C ASP A 113 -12.12 10.88 10.45
N GLN A 114 -12.97 9.88 10.72
CA GLN A 114 -12.65 8.47 10.44
C GLN A 114 -12.62 8.21 8.93
N LYS A 115 -11.56 8.70 8.28
CA LYS A 115 -11.32 8.70 6.84
C LYS A 115 -9.82 8.62 6.54
N LEU A 116 -9.47 7.87 5.50
CA LEU A 116 -8.09 7.70 5.05
C LEU A 116 -7.96 8.08 3.57
N MET A 117 -6.99 8.94 3.27
CA MET A 117 -6.51 9.16 1.90
C MET A 117 -5.04 8.72 1.81
N ILE A 118 -4.73 7.89 0.82
CA ILE A 118 -3.35 7.53 0.48
C ILE A 118 -3.08 7.75 -1.01
N THR A 119 -1.81 7.87 -1.38
CA THR A 119 -1.36 7.86 -2.78
C THR A 119 -0.58 6.59 -3.08
N VAL A 120 -1.06 5.81 -4.05
CA VAL A 120 -0.46 4.55 -4.48
C VAL A 120 0.44 4.77 -5.69
N LEU A 121 1.72 4.39 -5.59
CA LEU A 121 2.71 4.52 -6.64
C LEU A 121 2.88 3.22 -7.43
N ARG A 122 3.36 3.31 -8.68
CA ARG A 122 3.90 2.14 -9.38
C ARG A 122 5.25 1.79 -8.79
N LYS A 123 5.53 0.50 -8.57
CA LYS A 123 6.92 0.06 -8.35
C LYS A 123 7.68 0.30 -9.65
N LYS A 124 8.80 1.02 -9.59
CA LYS A 124 9.68 1.15 -10.74
C LYS A 124 10.35 -0.20 -10.93
N MET A 125 9.93 -0.96 -11.93
CA MET A 125 10.66 -2.19 -12.30
C MET A 125 12.03 -1.76 -12.81
N LEU A 126 13.08 -2.03 -12.01
CA LEU A 126 14.45 -1.83 -12.45
C LEU A 126 14.82 -3.02 -13.34
N GLY A 127 14.75 -2.82 -14.66
CA GLY A 127 15.31 -3.75 -15.65
C GLY A 127 14.32 -4.75 -16.24
N THR A 128 13.66 -4.37 -17.33
CA THR A 128 13.44 -5.31 -18.44
C THR A 128 14.43 -4.89 -19.52
N PRO A 129 15.41 -5.72 -19.93
CA PRO A 129 16.14 -5.45 -21.16
C PRO A 129 15.10 -5.49 -22.29
N ILE A 130 14.86 -4.35 -22.92
CA ILE A 130 14.14 -4.31 -24.19
C ILE A 130 15.05 -5.04 -25.17
N SER A 131 14.74 -6.30 -25.47
CA SER A 131 15.32 -6.96 -26.64
C SER A 131 14.86 -6.16 -27.85
N SER A 132 15.77 -5.40 -28.43
CA SER A 132 15.54 -4.70 -29.68
C SER A 132 15.30 -5.76 -30.77
N PRO A 133 14.21 -5.69 -31.55
CA PRO A 133 14.04 -6.59 -32.67
C PRO A 133 15.05 -6.24 -33.77
N HIS A 134 15.78 -7.25 -34.24
CA HIS A 134 16.49 -7.25 -35.52
C HIS A 134 15.50 -7.57 -36.65
#